data_AF-A0A7K4L1G7-F1
#
_entry.id   AF-A0A7K4L1G7-F1
#
_cell.length_a   1.000
_cell.length_b   1.000
_cell.length_c   1.000
_cell.angle_alpha   90.00
_cell.angle_beta   90.00
_cell.angle_gamma   90.00
#
_symmetry.space_group_name_H-M   'P 1'
#
loop_
_entity.id
_entity.type
_entity.pdbx_description
1 polymer ?
#
loop_
_entity_poly.entity_id
_entity_poly.type
_entity_poly.pdbx_seq_one_letter_code
_entity_poly.pdbx_strand_id
1 'polypeptide(L)'
;GISSYNTNPLGAGQSLVHCLNQALKDVPTEKHVSTPLYLGATAGMRLLNIINHQDSDAVLSAVTAKLKSYPFDFRGAKILSGEEEGVFGWVTANYLLENFIKRGWLGEWIQPKKKTLGAMDLGGASTQITFETKDPIETPQNEVMLKLYGQLYKVYTHSFLCYGRDQVLRRLLSKLLQV
;
A
#
# COMPACT_ATOMS: atom_id res chain seq x y z
N GLY A 1 -9.32 6.33 -9.86
CA GLY A 1 -7.90 6.02 -9.57
C GLY A 1 -7.20 5.73 -10.88
N ILE A 2 -5.87 5.62 -10.92
CA ILE A 2 -5.13 5.52 -12.20
C ILE A 2 -5.57 4.35 -13.11
N SER A 3 -6.09 3.26 -12.54
CA SER A 3 -6.61 2.11 -13.31
C SER A 3 -7.86 2.44 -14.14
N SER A 4 -8.58 3.53 -13.88
CA SER A 4 -9.73 3.95 -14.70
C SER A 4 -9.34 4.61 -16.01
N TYR A 5 -8.05 4.82 -16.25
CA TYR A 5 -7.50 5.39 -17.47
C TYR A 5 -6.95 4.32 -18.43
N ASN A 6 -7.43 3.08 -18.32
CA ASN A 6 -6.97 1.96 -19.16
C ASN A 6 -7.11 2.25 -20.66
N THR A 7 -8.14 2.99 -21.09
CA THR A 7 -8.33 3.41 -22.48
C THR A 7 -7.70 4.77 -22.82
N ASN A 8 -7.19 5.51 -21.83
CA ASN A 8 -6.46 6.77 -22.02
C ASN A 8 -5.29 6.91 -21.03
N PRO A 9 -4.20 6.13 -21.19
CA PRO A 9 -3.11 6.08 -20.22
C PRO A 9 -2.45 7.44 -19.94
N LEU A 10 -2.36 8.32 -20.94
CA LEU A 10 -1.82 9.68 -20.76
C LEU A 10 -2.61 10.49 -19.73
N GLY A 11 -3.92 10.27 -19.65
CA GLY A 11 -4.79 10.85 -18.63
C GLY A 11 -4.41 10.45 -17.21
N ALA A 12 -3.88 9.24 -17.00
CA ALA A 12 -3.40 8.80 -15.69
C ALA A 12 -2.24 9.68 -15.21
N GLY A 13 -1.25 9.93 -16.07
CA GLY A 13 -0.14 10.83 -15.76
C GLY A 13 -0.63 12.26 -15.52
N GLN A 14 -1.45 12.81 -16.43
CA GLN A 14 -2.00 14.16 -16.28
C GLN A 14 -2.78 14.37 -14.98
N SER A 15 -3.49 13.35 -14.50
CA SER A 15 -4.25 13.42 -13.25
C SER A 15 -3.39 13.74 -12.01
N LEU A 16 -2.07 13.50 -12.07
CA LEU A 16 -1.15 13.75 -10.96
C LEU A 16 -0.65 15.20 -10.90
N VAL A 17 -0.77 15.97 -11.99
CA VAL A 17 -0.13 17.30 -12.15
C VAL A 17 -0.53 18.26 -11.04
N HIS A 18 -1.82 18.29 -10.67
CA HIS A 18 -2.30 19.19 -9.62
C HIS A 18 -1.59 18.94 -8.28
N CYS A 19 -1.54 17.68 -7.83
CA CYS A 19 -0.89 17.30 -6.57
C CYS A 19 0.64 17.45 -6.63
N LEU A 20 1.26 17.14 -7.78
CA LEU A 20 2.71 17.31 -7.94
C LEU A 20 3.11 18.80 -7.94
N ASN A 21 2.29 19.68 -8.51
CA ASN A 21 2.49 21.13 -8.43
C ASN A 21 2.31 21.65 -6.99
N GLN A 22 1.46 21.01 -6.19
CA GLN A 22 1.37 21.32 -4.76
C GLN A 22 2.62 20.85 -4.00
N ALA A 23 3.11 19.63 -4.28
CA ALA A 23 4.34 19.12 -3.68
C ALA A 23 5.56 20.02 -3.93
N LEU A 24 5.65 20.68 -5.08
CA LEU A 24 6.69 21.69 -5.37
C LEU A 24 6.66 22.88 -4.41
N LYS A 25 5.49 23.24 -3.88
CA LYS A 25 5.30 24.33 -2.91
C LYS A 25 5.52 23.86 -1.47
N ASP A 26 5.14 22.62 -1.18
CA ASP A 26 5.23 22.05 0.17
C ASP A 26 6.66 21.69 0.55
N VAL A 27 7.47 21.24 -0.41
CA VAL A 27 8.88 20.89 -0.21
C VAL A 27 9.75 22.10 -0.60
N PRO A 28 10.70 22.54 0.24
CA PRO A 28 11.65 23.60 -0.11
C PRO A 28 12.43 23.26 -1.39
N THR A 29 12.65 24.26 -2.25
CA THR A 29 13.29 24.09 -3.58
C THR A 29 14.63 23.37 -3.51
N GLU A 30 15.47 23.71 -2.53
CA GLU A 30 16.78 23.11 -2.28
C GLU A 30 16.71 21.64 -1.83
N LYS A 31 15.53 21.16 -1.42
CA LYS A 31 15.28 19.77 -1.02
C LYS A 31 14.63 18.92 -2.11
N HIS A 32 14.15 19.51 -3.21
CA HIS A 32 13.45 18.78 -4.28
C HIS A 32 14.27 17.58 -4.76
N VAL A 33 15.52 17.81 -5.18
CA VAL A 33 16.40 16.78 -5.75
C VAL A 33 16.71 15.64 -4.77
N SER A 34 16.69 15.90 -3.46
CA SER A 34 16.95 14.89 -2.42
C SER A 34 15.69 14.20 -1.87
N THR A 35 14.51 14.66 -2.27
CA THR A 35 13.24 14.16 -1.72
C THR A 35 12.77 12.96 -2.53
N PRO A 36 12.70 11.75 -1.94
CA PRO A 36 12.35 10.55 -2.68
C PRO A 36 10.84 10.53 -3.00
N LEU A 37 10.52 10.21 -4.25
CA LEU A 37 9.17 10.12 -4.77
C LEU A 37 8.88 8.69 -5.24
N TYR A 38 7.79 8.12 -4.73
CA TYR A 38 7.34 6.76 -5.07
C TYR A 38 5.87 6.80 -5.47
N LEU A 39 5.46 5.87 -6.35
CA LEU A 39 4.05 5.57 -6.59
C LEU A 39 3.77 4.10 -6.29
N GLY A 40 2.86 3.84 -5.37
CA GLY A 40 2.34 2.50 -5.08
C GLY A 40 0.90 2.39 -5.55
N ALA A 41 0.63 1.52 -6.50
CA ALA A 41 -0.73 1.20 -6.92
C ALA A 41 -1.21 -0.10 -6.28
N THR A 42 -2.50 -0.19 -5.93
CA THR A 42 -3.05 -1.31 -5.15
C THR A 42 -4.07 -2.13 -5.97
N ALA A 43 -5.12 -2.67 -5.33
CA ALA A 43 -6.07 -3.60 -5.93
C ALA A 43 -6.70 -3.14 -7.25
N GLY A 44 -6.94 -1.84 -7.45
CA GLY A 44 -7.47 -1.35 -8.73
C GLY A 44 -6.55 -1.64 -9.91
N MET A 45 -5.24 -1.48 -9.73
CA MET A 45 -4.25 -1.85 -10.76
C MET A 45 -3.99 -3.35 -10.79
N ARG A 46 -4.07 -4.07 -9.67
CA ARG A 46 -4.02 -5.54 -9.67
C ARG A 46 -5.13 -6.13 -10.53
N LEU A 47 -6.36 -5.62 -10.41
CA LEU A 47 -7.48 -6.02 -11.25
C LEU A 47 -7.24 -5.69 -12.72
N LEU A 48 -6.78 -4.48 -13.03
CA LEU A 48 -6.45 -4.12 -14.42
C LEU A 48 -5.39 -5.04 -14.99
N ASN A 49 -4.34 -5.37 -14.22
CA ASN A 49 -3.27 -6.26 -14.66
C ASN A 49 -3.75 -7.68 -14.99
N ILE A 50 -4.72 -8.19 -14.22
CA ILE A 50 -5.37 -9.50 -14.46
C ILE A 50 -6.24 -9.44 -15.72
N ILE A 51 -6.96 -8.33 -15.94
CA ILE A 51 -7.87 -8.16 -17.09
C ILE A 51 -7.09 -7.94 -18.38
N ASN A 52 -6.14 -7.00 -18.35
CA ASN A 52 -5.28 -6.64 -19.47
C ASN A 52 -3.94 -6.08 -18.98
N HIS A 53 -2.90 -6.91 -19.06
CA HIS A 53 -1.55 -6.54 -18.68
C HIS A 53 -0.99 -5.36 -19.49
N GLN A 54 -1.31 -5.26 -20.78
CA GLN A 54 -0.81 -4.19 -21.64
C GLN A 54 -1.37 -2.83 -21.24
N ASP A 55 -2.66 -2.76 -20.91
CA ASP A 55 -3.29 -1.53 -20.42
C ASP A 55 -2.70 -1.10 -19.06
N SER A 56 -2.47 -2.08 -18.18
CA SER A 56 -1.81 -1.87 -16.88
C SER A 56 -0.42 -1.26 -17.05
N ASP A 57 0.41 -1.85 -17.92
CA ASP A 57 1.76 -1.36 -18.23
C ASP A 57 1.75 0.02 -18.88
N ALA A 58 0.80 0.28 -19.78
CA ALA A 58 0.66 1.58 -20.43
C ALA A 58 0.32 2.68 -19.41
N VAL A 59 -0.59 2.39 -18.46
CA VAL A 59 -0.93 3.30 -17.37
C VAL A 59 0.28 3.54 -16.45
N LEU A 60 1.00 2.49 -16.04
CA LEU A 60 2.22 2.62 -15.22
C LEU A 60 3.32 3.42 -15.92
N SER A 61 3.47 3.23 -17.23
CA SER A 61 4.43 3.95 -18.06
C SER A 61 4.08 5.44 -18.14
N ALA A 62 2.81 5.76 -18.34
CA ALA A 62 2.35 7.15 -18.42
C ALA A 62 2.51 7.91 -17.09
N VAL A 63 2.19 7.27 -15.95
CA VAL A 63 2.43 7.89 -14.64
C VAL A 63 3.92 8.00 -14.34
N THR A 64 4.73 7.01 -14.73
CA THR A 64 6.19 7.04 -14.59
C THR A 64 6.80 8.19 -15.37
N ALA A 65 6.40 8.37 -16.64
CA ALA A 65 6.86 9.47 -17.47
C ALA A 65 6.50 10.83 -16.86
N LYS A 66 5.30 10.95 -16.27
CA LYS A 66 4.92 12.18 -15.56
C LYS A 66 5.74 12.41 -14.29
N LEU A 67 5.92 11.39 -13.45
CA LEU A 67 6.67 11.54 -12.20
C LEU A 67 8.14 11.90 -12.45
N LYS A 68 8.75 11.32 -13.49
CA LYS A 68 10.12 11.66 -13.93
C LYS A 68 10.27 13.09 -14.45
N SER A 69 9.18 13.77 -14.84
CA SER A 69 9.24 15.15 -15.32
C SER A 69 9.30 16.19 -14.18
N TYR A 70 9.22 15.76 -12.91
CA TYR A 70 9.30 16.63 -11.73
C TYR A 70 10.67 16.53 -11.06
N PRO A 71 11.13 17.57 -10.34
CA PRO A 71 12.49 17.67 -9.81
C PRO A 71 12.74 16.84 -8.54
N PHE A 72 11.94 15.81 -8.28
CA PHE A 72 12.09 14.91 -7.12
C PHE A 72 12.94 13.69 -7.48
N ASP A 73 13.52 13.04 -6.46
CA ASP A 73 14.22 11.76 -6.61
C ASP A 73 13.21 10.63 -6.84
N PHE A 74 12.73 10.47 -8.08
CA PHE A 74 11.77 9.44 -8.43
C PHE A 74 12.39 8.05 -8.42
N ARG A 75 11.90 7.19 -7.52
CA ARG A 75 12.46 5.86 -7.26
C ARG A 75 11.60 4.70 -7.76
N GLY A 76 10.48 4.99 -8.41
CA GLY A 76 9.70 3.98 -9.11
C GLY A 76 8.20 4.05 -8.86
N ALA A 77 7.47 3.45 -9.81
CA ALA A 77 6.05 3.18 -9.72
C ALA A 77 5.85 1.68 -9.79
N LYS A 78 5.16 1.08 -8.80
CA LYS A 78 4.89 -0.37 -8.78
C LYS A 78 3.48 -0.69 -8.33
N ILE A 79 2.99 -1.85 -8.75
CA ILE A 79 1.78 -2.44 -8.19
C ILE A 79 2.18 -3.22 -6.94
N LEU A 80 1.64 -2.84 -5.79
CA LEU A 80 1.87 -3.52 -4.52
C LEU A 80 1.15 -4.87 -4.50
N SER A 81 1.82 -5.87 -3.95
CA SER A 81 1.15 -7.11 -3.58
C SER A 81 0.12 -6.85 -2.47
N GLY A 82 -0.82 -7.77 -2.27
CA GLY A 82 -1.80 -7.62 -1.20
C GLY A 82 -1.16 -7.70 0.19
N GLU A 83 -0.13 -8.52 0.32
CA GLU A 83 0.69 -8.70 1.50
C GLU A 83 1.49 -7.43 1.81
N GLU A 84 2.14 -6.83 0.80
CA GLU A 84 2.85 -5.55 0.94
C GLU A 84 1.91 -4.44 1.44
N GLU A 85 0.72 -4.32 0.83
CA GLU A 85 -0.30 -3.33 1.21
C GLU A 85 -0.73 -3.47 2.67
N GLY A 86 -1.05 -4.70 3.10
CA GLY A 86 -1.45 -4.97 4.50
C GLY A 86 -0.30 -4.75 5.50
N VAL A 87 0.90 -5.24 5.18
CA VAL A 87 2.08 -5.12 6.05
C VAL A 87 2.52 -3.67 6.21
N PHE A 88 2.53 -2.87 5.13
CA PHE A 88 2.88 -1.45 5.24
C PHE A 88 1.85 -0.68 6.08
N GLY A 89 0.56 -1.01 5.97
CA GLY A 89 -0.48 -0.47 6.86
C GLY A 89 -0.23 -0.82 8.33
N TRP A 90 0.08 -2.08 8.62
CA TRP A 90 0.42 -2.54 9.98
C TRP A 90 1.68 -1.87 10.54
N VAL A 91 2.73 -1.73 9.73
CA VAL A 91 3.95 -1.02 10.12
C VAL A 91 3.64 0.44 10.41
N THR A 92 2.85 1.11 9.57
CA THR A 92 2.48 2.53 9.75
C THR A 92 1.77 2.76 11.08
N ALA A 93 0.73 1.97 11.37
CA ALA A 93 -0.03 2.10 12.62
C ALA A 93 0.85 1.89 13.86
N ASN A 94 1.70 0.86 13.83
CA ASN A 94 2.57 0.53 14.96
C ASN A 94 3.76 1.49 15.11
N TYR A 95 4.26 2.04 14.01
CA TYR A 95 5.32 3.05 14.03
C TYR A 95 4.81 4.36 14.64
N LEU A 96 3.67 4.87 14.18
CA LEU A 96 3.09 6.12 14.66
C LEU A 96 2.70 6.07 16.14
N LEU A 97 2.35 4.88 16.66
CA LEU A 97 2.01 4.66 18.06
C LEU A 97 3.20 4.20 18.92
N GLU A 98 4.41 4.23 18.36
CA GLU A 98 5.65 3.85 19.05
C GLU A 98 5.59 2.44 19.65
N ASN A 99 4.91 1.51 18.99
CA ASN A 99 4.77 0.13 19.48
C ASN A 99 6.04 -0.70 19.27
N PHE A 100 6.92 -0.25 18.37
CA PHE A 100 8.21 -0.90 18.14
C PHE A 100 9.32 -0.49 19.12
N ILE A 101 9.11 0.57 19.91
CA ILE A 101 10.11 1.07 20.85
C ILE A 101 10.17 0.13 22.07
N LYS A 102 11.35 -0.41 22.35
CA LYS A 102 11.60 -1.11 23.62
C LYS A 102 11.64 -0.04 24.72
N ARG A 103 10.66 -0.07 25.62
CA ARG A 103 10.65 0.80 26.81
C ARG A 103 11.39 0.08 27.96
N GLY A 104 12.33 0.77 28.58
CA GLY A 104 13.19 0.27 29.65
C GLY A 104 14.61 0.85 29.56
N TRP A 105 15.36 0.77 30.66
CA TRP A 105 16.79 1.13 30.71
C TRP A 105 17.61 -0.10 31.14
N LEU A 106 18.94 -0.02 31.01
CA LEU A 106 19.86 -1.08 31.42
C LEU A 106 19.55 -1.52 32.88
N GLY A 107 19.00 -2.72 33.03
CA GLY A 107 18.63 -3.31 34.32
C GLY A 107 17.13 -3.61 34.48
N GLU A 108 16.24 -2.87 33.82
CA GLU A 108 14.78 -3.06 33.90
C GLU A 108 14.14 -2.92 32.51
N TRP A 109 13.95 -4.06 31.84
CA TRP A 109 13.17 -4.14 30.61
C TRP A 109 11.69 -4.29 30.96
N ILE A 110 10.81 -3.46 30.37
CA ILE A 110 9.37 -3.64 30.53
C ILE A 110 8.98 -4.95 29.82
N GLN A 111 8.63 -5.95 30.62
CA GLN A 111 8.10 -7.24 30.20
C GLN A 111 6.60 -7.29 30.56
N PRO A 112 5.71 -7.74 29.66
CA PRO A 112 5.98 -8.21 28.31
C PRO A 112 6.27 -7.07 27.32
N LYS A 113 6.87 -7.41 26.16
CA LYS A 113 7.00 -6.50 25.02
C LYS A 113 5.66 -5.79 24.75
N LYS A 114 5.71 -4.49 24.45
CA LYS A 114 4.52 -3.72 24.07
C LYS A 114 3.80 -4.43 22.92
N LYS A 115 2.51 -4.70 23.09
CA LYS A 115 1.70 -5.38 22.08
C LYS A 115 1.59 -4.49 20.85
N THR A 116 1.71 -5.08 19.67
CA THR A 116 1.41 -4.41 18.42
C THR A 116 -0.11 -4.35 18.20
N LEU A 117 -0.58 -3.34 17.46
CA LEU A 117 -1.95 -3.29 16.97
C LEU A 117 -2.08 -4.13 15.70
N GLY A 118 -3.23 -4.77 15.54
CA GLY A 118 -3.67 -5.25 14.23
C GLY A 118 -4.13 -4.09 13.35
N ALA A 119 -4.09 -4.29 12.04
CA ALA A 119 -4.57 -3.37 11.03
C ALA A 119 -5.62 -4.05 10.16
N MET A 120 -6.74 -3.37 9.93
CA MET A 120 -7.74 -3.72 8.93
C MET A 120 -7.91 -2.53 8.00
N ASP A 121 -7.76 -2.77 6.69
CA ASP A 121 -7.92 -1.75 5.66
C ASP A 121 -9.08 -2.12 4.73
N LEU A 122 -9.97 -1.17 4.46
CA LEU A 122 -11.11 -1.35 3.57
C LEU A 122 -10.99 -0.38 2.39
N GLY A 123 -10.29 -0.85 1.35
CA GLY A 123 -10.18 -0.13 0.09
C GLY A 123 -11.41 -0.28 -0.80
N GLY A 124 -11.36 0.34 -1.98
CA GLY A 124 -12.43 0.22 -2.99
C GLY A 124 -12.50 -1.14 -3.67
N ALA A 125 -11.34 -1.81 -3.86
CA ALA A 125 -11.24 -3.06 -4.62
C ALA A 125 -10.71 -4.28 -3.84
N SER A 126 -10.11 -4.08 -2.66
CA SER A 126 -9.73 -5.14 -1.73
C SER A 126 -9.94 -4.69 -0.29
N THR A 127 -9.84 -5.65 0.63
CA THR A 127 -9.71 -5.39 2.06
C THR A 127 -8.60 -6.27 2.62
N GLN A 128 -7.87 -5.77 3.61
CA GLN A 128 -6.71 -6.39 4.21
C GLN A 128 -6.92 -6.58 5.71
N ILE A 129 -6.34 -7.65 6.24
CA ILE A 129 -6.22 -7.88 7.68
C ILE A 129 -4.78 -8.31 7.97
N THR A 130 -4.14 -7.63 8.92
CA THR A 130 -2.73 -7.85 9.25
C THR A 130 -2.50 -7.71 10.75
N PHE A 131 -1.89 -8.70 11.40
CA PHE A 131 -1.62 -8.67 12.84
C PHE A 131 -0.47 -9.59 13.24
N GLU A 132 0.20 -9.27 14.34
CA GLU A 132 1.20 -10.14 14.95
C GLU A 132 0.54 -11.36 15.60
N THR A 133 1.07 -12.56 15.37
CA THR A 133 0.58 -13.78 16.01
C THR A 133 1.73 -14.70 16.44
N LYS A 134 1.48 -15.48 17.49
CA LYS A 134 2.36 -16.57 17.94
C LYS A 134 1.94 -17.93 17.38
N ASP A 135 0.72 -18.01 16.85
CA ASP A 135 0.16 -19.26 16.38
C ASP A 135 0.87 -19.72 15.08
N PRO A 136 0.87 -21.03 14.80
CA PRO A 136 1.24 -21.53 13.48
C PRO A 136 0.36 -20.88 12.41
N ILE A 137 0.98 -20.35 11.36
CA ILE A 137 0.24 -19.87 10.18
C ILE A 137 0.27 -21.03 9.19
N GLU A 138 -0.87 -21.65 8.96
CA GLU A 138 -0.98 -22.88 8.14
C GLU A 138 -0.69 -22.62 6.65
N THR A 139 -0.95 -21.40 6.18
CA THR A 139 -0.74 -20.99 4.78
C THR A 139 0.54 -20.13 4.69
N PRO A 140 1.65 -20.66 4.17
CA PRO A 140 2.94 -19.94 4.15
C PRO A 140 2.90 -18.58 3.47
N GLN A 141 2.02 -18.39 2.47
CA GLN A 141 1.85 -17.14 1.74
C GLN A 141 1.31 -16.00 2.62
N ASN A 142 0.63 -16.33 3.72
CA ASN A 142 0.08 -15.35 4.66
C ASN A 142 1.07 -15.02 5.81
N GLU A 143 2.22 -15.70 5.88
CA GLU A 143 3.22 -15.50 6.92
C GLU A 143 4.29 -14.51 6.46
N VAL A 144 4.49 -13.46 7.26
CA VAL A 144 5.54 -12.46 7.04
C VAL A 144 6.40 -12.33 8.30
N MET A 145 7.70 -12.51 8.14
CA MET A 145 8.69 -12.32 9.20
C MET A 145 9.40 -10.99 9.02
N LEU A 146 9.24 -10.09 10.00
CA LEU A 146 9.85 -8.75 9.98
C LEU A 146 10.91 -8.63 11.07
N LYS A 147 12.03 -7.98 10.75
CA LYS A 147 13.05 -7.58 11.72
C LYS A 147 13.08 -6.05 11.83
N LEU A 148 12.42 -5.50 12.84
CA LEU A 148 12.31 -4.06 13.07
C LEU A 148 12.94 -3.69 14.41
N TYR A 149 13.86 -2.72 14.42
CA TYR A 149 14.55 -2.25 15.62
C TYR A 149 15.19 -3.39 16.46
N GLY A 150 15.75 -4.39 15.78
CA GLY A 150 16.37 -5.55 16.42
C GLY A 150 15.40 -6.55 17.04
N GLN A 151 14.09 -6.43 16.78
CA GLN A 151 13.07 -7.39 17.19
C GLN A 151 12.50 -8.13 15.98
N LEU A 152 12.23 -9.42 16.16
CA LEU A 152 11.51 -10.24 15.19
C LEU A 152 10.01 -10.19 15.49
N TYR A 153 9.22 -9.98 14.45
CA TYR A 153 7.77 -10.01 14.48
C TYR A 153 7.27 -11.04 13.47
N LYS A 154 6.47 -11.99 13.95
CA LYS A 154 5.72 -12.93 13.13
C LYS A 154 4.35 -12.34 12.84
N VAL A 155 4.09 -11.99 11.59
CA VAL A 155 2.90 -11.26 11.18
C VAL A 155 2.09 -12.13 10.23
N TYR A 156 0.80 -12.29 10.52
CA TYR A 156 -0.18 -12.78 9.58
C TYR A 156 -0.66 -11.61 8.72
N THR A 157 -0.76 -11.80 7.42
CA THR A 157 -1.39 -10.84 6.51
C THR A 157 -2.19 -11.55 5.44
N HIS A 158 -3.34 -10.99 5.07
CA HIS A 158 -4.10 -11.46 3.92
C HIS A 158 -4.85 -10.31 3.26
N SER A 159 -4.97 -10.39 1.93
CA SER A 159 -5.66 -9.40 1.10
C SER A 159 -6.77 -10.08 0.30
N PHE A 160 -8.02 -9.77 0.64
CA PHE A 160 -9.19 -10.26 -0.09
C PHE A 160 -9.46 -9.37 -1.32
N LEU A 161 -8.92 -9.76 -2.47
CA LEU A 161 -9.22 -9.08 -3.74
C LEU A 161 -10.70 -9.23 -4.10
N CYS A 162 -11.33 -8.20 -4.67
CA CYS A 162 -12.77 -8.10 -4.95
C CYS A 162 -13.69 -8.04 -3.71
N TYR A 163 -13.13 -7.85 -2.51
CA TYR A 163 -13.87 -7.62 -1.26
C TYR A 163 -13.73 -6.19 -0.74
N GLY A 164 -13.16 -5.27 -1.54
CA GLY A 164 -13.27 -3.84 -1.26
C GLY A 164 -14.68 -3.31 -1.49
N ARG A 165 -14.99 -2.15 -0.90
CA ARG A 165 -16.33 -1.54 -0.88
C ARG A 165 -17.00 -1.52 -2.26
N ASP A 166 -16.33 -0.96 -3.26
CA ASP A 166 -16.94 -0.73 -4.57
C ASP A 166 -17.16 -2.04 -5.34
N GLN A 167 -16.24 -3.00 -5.21
CA GLN A 167 -16.38 -4.32 -5.82
C GLN A 167 -17.47 -5.16 -5.15
N VAL A 168 -17.62 -5.06 -3.83
CA VAL A 168 -18.72 -5.70 -3.10
C VAL A 168 -20.06 -5.12 -3.56
N LEU A 169 -20.18 -3.79 -3.67
CA LEU A 169 -21.41 -3.15 -4.17
C LEU A 169 -21.76 -3.60 -5.59
N ARG A 170 -20.76 -3.70 -6.49
CA ARG A 170 -20.96 -4.23 -7.85
C ARG A 170 -21.43 -5.69 -7.85
N ARG A 171 -20.86 -6.54 -7.00
CA ARG A 171 -21.27 -7.94 -6.86
C ARG A 171 -22.70 -8.06 -6.33
N LEU A 172 -23.07 -7.25 -5.34
CA LEU A 172 -24.44 -7.21 -4.81
C LEU A 172 -25.43 -6.77 -5.88
N LEU A 173 -25.15 -5.67 -6.60
CA LEU A 173 -26.00 -5.20 -7.69
C LEU A 173 -26.17 -6.25 -8.79
N SER A 174 -25.08 -6.91 -9.20
CA SER A 174 -25.15 -7.99 -10.19
C SER A 174 -26.08 -9.13 -9.74
N LYS A 175 -26.01 -9.54 -8.47
CA LYS A 175 -26.92 -10.56 -7.91
C LYS A 175 -28.38 -10.10 -7.88
N LEU A 176 -28.64 -8.82 -7.60
CA LEU A 176 -30.00 -8.27 -7.60
C LEU A 176 -30.62 -8.20 -9.00
N LEU A 177 -29.80 -8.03 -10.04
CA LEU A 177 -30.23 -7.99 -11.44
C LEU A 177 -30.37 -9.38 -12.09
N GLN A 178 -29.97 -10.45 -11.40
CA GLN A 178 -30.14 -11.84 -11.85
C GLN A 178 -31.52 -12.43 -11.46
N VAL A 179 -32.38 -11.61 -10.85
CA VAL A 179 -33.80 -11.89 -10.60
C VAL A 179 -34.61 -11.47 -11.81
#